data_AF-A0A661WDJ2-F1
#
_entry.id   AF-A0A661WDJ2-F1
#
_cell.length_a   1.000
_cell.length_b   1.000
_cell.length_c   1.000
_cell.angle_alpha   90.00
_cell.angle_beta   90.00
_cell.angle_gamma   90.00
#
_symmetry.space_group_name_H-M   'P 1'
#
loop_
_entity.id
_entity.type
_entity.pdbx_description
1 polymer ?
#
loop_
_entity_poly.entity_id
_entity_poly.type
_entity_poly.pdbx_seq_one_letter_code
_entity_poly.pdbx_strand_id
1 'polypeptide(L)' 'SLGAFQIMQNALQDQAKAIKDYRHALALGGTVTLPELYRASGANLSFDAQTLGEVVDLIEENLADLETKLA' A
#
# COMPACT_ATOMS: atom_id res chain seq x y z
N SER A 1 -8.21 -3.75 1.00
CA SER A 1 -7.39 -4.25 2.11
C SER A 1 -6.31 -3.23 2.42
N LEU A 2 -6.00 -2.95 3.70
CA LEU A 2 -5.11 -1.85 4.14
C LEU A 2 -3.75 -1.81 3.41
N GLY A 3 -3.04 -2.95 3.37
CA GLY A 3 -1.73 -3.02 2.72
C GLY A 3 -1.78 -2.85 1.19
N ALA A 4 -2.88 -3.24 0.55
CA ALA A 4 -3.03 -3.07 -0.90
C ALA A 4 -3.16 -1.59 -1.30
N PHE A 5 -3.87 -0.79 -0.49
CA PHE A 5 -3.96 0.65 -0.73
C PHE A 5 -2.62 1.37 -0.55
N GLN A 6 -1.82 0.97 0.43
CA GLN A 6 -0.46 1.48 0.60
C GLN A 6 0.46 1.13 -0.58
N ILE A 7 0.38 -0.12 -1.09
CA ILE A 7 1.13 -0.52 -2.30
C ILE A 7 0.66 0.28 -3.53
N MET A 8 -0.64 0.50 -3.67
CA MET A 8 -1.22 1.31 -4.75
C MET A 8 -0.74 2.77 -4.67
N GLN A 9 -0.74 3.38 -3.48
CA GLN A 9 -0.18 4.72 -3.26
C GLN A 9 1.28 4.79 -3.73
N ASN A 10 2.10 3.82 -3.34
CA ASN A 10 3.50 3.76 -3.77
C ASN A 10 3.61 3.66 -5.30
N ALA A 11 2.71 2.92 -5.94
CA ALA A 11 2.68 2.77 -7.39
C ALA A 11 2.27 4.04 -8.14
N LEU A 12 1.47 4.92 -7.53
CA LEU A 12 1.14 6.24 -8.08
C LEU A 12 2.36 7.18 -8.07
N GLN A 13 3.29 6.99 -7.14
CA GLN A 13 4.53 7.78 -7.04
C GLN A 13 5.66 7.20 -7.89
N ASP A 14 5.92 5.89 -7.76
CA ASP A 14 6.93 5.16 -8.51
C ASP A 14 6.45 3.72 -8.77
N GLN A 15 5.83 3.53 -9.93
CA GLN A 15 5.27 2.25 -10.33
C GLN A 15 6.34 1.15 -10.45
N ALA A 16 7.53 1.47 -10.95
CA ALA A 16 8.58 0.49 -11.19
C ALA A 16 9.12 -0.05 -9.85
N LYS A 17 9.34 0.85 -8.89
CA LYS A 17 9.74 0.48 -7.54
C LYS A 17 8.65 -0.32 -6.83
N ALA A 18 7.40 0.11 -6.89
CA ALA A 18 6.29 -0.58 -6.22
C ALA A 18 6.15 -2.04 -6.70
N ILE A 19 6.26 -2.29 -8.01
CA ILE A 19 6.23 -3.65 -8.56
C ILE A 19 7.46 -4.46 -8.11
N LYS A 20 8.65 -3.85 -8.10
CA LYS A 20 9.88 -4.51 -7.65
C LYS A 20 9.77 -4.95 -6.18
N ASP A 21 9.32 -4.05 -5.31
CA ASP A 21 9.17 -4.31 -3.88
C ASP A 21 8.08 -5.37 -3.62
N TYR A 22 6.95 -5.28 -4.31
CA TYR A 22 5.90 -6.29 -4.23
C TYR A 22 6.39 -7.69 -4.66
N ARG A 23 7.13 -7.79 -5.76
CA ARG A 23 7.73 -9.07 -6.20
C ARG A 23 8.78 -9.59 -5.22
N HIS A 24 9.54 -8.70 -4.60
CA HIS A 24 10.49 -9.07 -3.56
C HIS A 24 9.76 -9.68 -2.34
N ALA A 25 8.70 -9.04 -1.85
CA ALA A 25 7.88 -9.58 -0.78
C ALA A 25 7.30 -10.96 -1.12
N LEU A 26 6.76 -11.14 -2.33
CA LEU A 26 6.25 -12.43 -2.78
C LEU A 26 7.33 -13.53 -2.80
N ALA A 27 8.57 -13.19 -3.14
CA ALA A 27 9.69 -14.13 -3.13
C ALA A 27 10.10 -14.56 -1.71
N LEU A 28 9.84 -13.74 -0.69
CA LEU A 28 10.07 -14.11 0.72
C LEU A 28 9.02 -15.10 1.23
N GLY A 29 7.78 -15.04 0.73
CA GLY A 29 6.71 -15.95 1.13
C GLY A 29 6.57 -16.06 2.65
N GLY A 30 6.62 -17.29 3.18
CA GLY A 30 6.51 -17.58 4.62
C GLY A 30 7.83 -17.61 5.38
N THR A 31 8.95 -17.17 4.81
CA THR A 31 10.27 -17.23 5.47
C THR A 31 10.55 -16.06 6.40
N VAL A 32 9.67 -15.07 6.43
CA VAL A 32 9.77 -13.86 7.26
C VAL A 32 8.46 -13.65 8.03
N THR A 33 8.51 -12.85 9.08
CA THR A 33 7.31 -12.50 9.84
C THR A 33 6.36 -11.63 9.02
N LEU A 34 5.07 -11.61 9.39
CA LEU A 34 4.07 -10.81 8.68
C LEU A 34 4.41 -9.30 8.62
N PRO A 35 4.88 -8.64 9.71
CA PRO A 35 5.32 -7.25 9.63
C PRO A 35 6.51 -7.03 8.67
N GLU A 36 7.46 -7.98 8.61
CA GLU A 36 8.58 -7.92 7.67
C GLU A 36 8.13 -8.07 6.23
N LEU A 37 7.17 -8.96 5.97
CA LEU A 37 6.58 -9.15 4.64
C LEU A 37 5.89 -7.87 4.14
N TYR A 38 5.13 -7.19 5.01
CA TYR A 38 4.52 -5.91 4.68
C TYR A 38 5.57 -4.86 4.32
N ARG A 39 6.59 -4.70 5.18
CA ARG A 39 7.70 -3.75 4.92
C ARG A 39 8.43 -4.05 3.62
N ALA A 40 8.66 -5.33 3.31
CA ALA A 40 9.30 -5.73 2.06
C ALA A 40 8.49 -5.33 0.82
N SER A 41 7.15 -5.23 0.92
CA SER A 41 6.28 -4.73 -0.15
C SER A 41 6.13 -3.21 -0.18
N GLY A 42 6.81 -2.49 0.72
CA GLY A 42 6.63 -1.04 0.89
C GLY A 42 5.39 -0.63 1.67
N ALA A 43 4.73 -1.57 2.36
CA ALA A 43 3.58 -1.30 3.22
C ALA A 43 3.96 -1.39 4.70
N ASN A 44 3.15 -0.81 5.57
CA ASN A 44 3.24 -0.96 7.01
C ASN A 44 2.05 -1.78 7.52
N LEU A 45 2.33 -2.87 8.25
CA LEU A 45 1.30 -3.58 9.00
C LEU A 45 1.12 -2.86 10.34
N SER A 46 0.14 -1.97 10.40
CA SER A 46 -0.25 -1.36 11.66
C SER A 46 -1.74 -1.40 11.91
N PHE A 47 -2.08 -1.48 13.20
CA PHE A 47 -3.44 -1.49 13.73
C PHE A 47 -3.68 -0.30 14.67
N ASP A 48 -2.76 0.66 14.70
CA ASP A 48 -2.96 1.91 15.41
C ASP A 48 -3.88 2.85 14.63
N ALA A 49 -4.58 3.72 15.35
CA ALA A 49 -5.58 4.62 14.79
C ALA A 49 -4.98 5.65 13.84
N GLN A 50 -3.72 6.05 14.03
CA GLN A 50 -3.05 7.04 13.18
C GLN A 50 -2.79 6.44 11.80
N THR A 51 -2.10 5.30 11.72
CA THR A 51 -1.81 4.62 10.44
C THR A 51 -3.09 4.25 9.70
N LEU A 52 -4.15 3.87 10.43
CA LEU A 52 -5.43 3.56 9.81
C LEU A 52 -6.09 4.82 9.23
N GLY A 53 -6.01 5.96 9.93
CA GLY A 53 -6.49 7.26 9.45
C GLY A 53 -5.81 7.69 8.16
N GLU A 54 -4.47 7.62 8.10
CA GLU A 54 -3.69 7.98 6.91
C GLU A 54 -4.11 7.18 5.66
N VAL A 55 -4.46 5.90 5.82
CA VAL A 55 -4.95 5.09 4.70
C VAL A 55 -6.40 5.42 4.32
N VAL A 56 -7.24 5.81 5.27
CA VAL A 56 -8.61 6.27 4.98
C VAL A 56 -8.56 7.57 4.18
N ASP A 57 -7.79 8.55 4.64
CA ASP A 57 -7.62 9.84 3.95
C ASP A 57 -7.18 9.61 2.50
N LEU A 58 -6.22 8.69 2.30
CA LEU A 58 -5.76 8.32 0.97
C LEU A 58 -6.87 7.74 0.08
N ILE A 59 -7.71 6.86 0.63
CA ILE A 59 -8.81 6.25 -0.13
C ILE A 59 -9.81 7.33 -0.53
N GLU A 60 -10.14 8.25 0.38
CA GLU A 60 -11.05 9.36 0.12
C GLU A 60 -10.51 10.29 -0.98
N GLU A 61 -9.23 10.65 -0.92
CA GLU A 61 -8.57 11.46 -1.96
C GLU A 61 -8.61 10.78 -3.34
N ASN A 62 -8.27 9.49 -3.40
CA ASN A 62 -8.28 8.74 -4.66
C ASN A 62 -9.70 8.62 -5.24
N LEU A 63 -10.71 8.43 -4.38
CA LEU A 63 -12.10 8.33 -4.80
C LEU A 63 -12.59 9.66 -5.38
N ALA A 64 -12.28 10.78 -4.73
CA ALA A 64 -12.65 12.11 -5.22
C ALA A 64 -12.01 12.45 -6.58
N ASP A 65 -10.74 12.07 -6.78
CA ASP A 65 -10.05 12.22 -8.07
C ASP A 65 -10.69 11.36 -9.17
N LEU A 66 -11.04 10.11 -8.85
CA LEU A 66 -11.75 9.22 -9.78
C LEU A 66 -13.13 9.76 -10.17
N GLU A 67 -13.92 10.24 -9.20
CA GLU A 67 -15.23 10.85 -9.44
C GLU A 67 -15.11 12.09 -10.34
N THR A 68 -14.10 12.93 -10.10
CA THR A 68 -13.82 14.11 -10.93
C THR A 68 -13.47 13.74 -12.37
N LYS A 69 -12.72 12.67 -12.58
CA LYS A 69 -12.33 12.19 -13.93
C LYS A 69 -13.46 11.52 -14.70
N LEU A 70 -14.51 11.08 -14.02
CA LEU A 70 -15.68 10.41 -14.60
C LEU A 70 -16.83 11.38 -14.92
N ALA A 71 -16.77 12.62 -14.40
CA ALA A 71 -17.71 13.70 -14.67
C ALA A 71 -17.34 14.46 -15.96
#